data_AF-A0A9D4FGA7-F1
#
_entry.id   AF-A0A9D4FGA7-F1
#
_cell.length_a   1.000
_cell.length_b   1.000
_cell.length_c   1.000
_cell.angle_alpha   90.00
_cell.angle_beta   90.00
_cell.angle_gamma   90.00
#
_symmetry.space_group_name_H-M   'P 1'
#
loop_
_entity.id
_entity.type
_entity.pdbx_description
1 polymer ?
#
loop_
_entity_poly.entity_id
_entity_poly.type
_entity_poly.pdbx_seq_one_letter_code
_entity_poly.pdbx_strand_id
1 'polypeptide(L)'
;MKMDEITNVVVNLNHNPARGYNALKKKIAEIQNTFSGMTLLYALDAVLSNIIVPFHRDKSTKTIIFVLSDGMLTIPTEKRRLDFRRRAAQDFAEIFAVELGQTINQDVLHSLASEPKQEYVFNINGFKDVKDGVVDVADRLIDNGKCGKQHRKELLSGPPKTLIEPTRQSYNYNYVPHRNEMRQGELPWVGWIGARGKLCGGALLCERFFLTAARCVSEFNETTNELVPYPPHEIEIKFNLKIKVTVNLGDLNLYENDKHEQTLNPERIILHPYYTGLSNINGIRHHDVAVLDFGKSHVRKPALNSFVKPICFPYHNLHNVSATLLSDFKQLKPTLALGFTAGWGLMPEHHRQLPWDVLSQSRRSVQSDRVCERLYPGLDTDRFFCVGNFIQEIETCRGDVGGVYMAELPYLGRYSALGVNIRSFDYERDGHFSMFLNLHHPEITGWMESVLGRCNRMGTVEEEEAEAEKERMQNEEAERLATDKARKERERLAAEKVRKEEKERLADKKERG
;
A
#
# COMPACT_ATOMS: atom_id res chain seq x y z
N MET A 1 51.81 -12.88 0.58
CA MET A 1 50.86 -13.44 -0.40
C MET A 1 50.87 -12.53 -1.61
N LYS A 2 51.06 -13.07 -2.82
CA LYS A 2 50.82 -12.32 -4.06
C LYS A 2 49.33 -11.95 -4.11
N MET A 3 49.04 -10.70 -4.47
CA MET A 3 47.70 -10.09 -4.39
C MET A 3 46.79 -10.45 -5.57
N ASP A 4 47.25 -11.35 -6.46
CA ASP A 4 46.68 -11.59 -7.79
C ASP A 4 45.71 -12.79 -7.87
N GLU A 5 45.42 -13.46 -6.76
CA GLU A 5 44.60 -14.68 -6.74
C GLU A 5 43.39 -14.56 -5.79
N ILE A 6 42.69 -13.42 -5.80
CA ILE A 6 41.30 -13.37 -5.30
C ILE A 6 40.41 -13.72 -6.48
N THR A 7 39.59 -14.76 -6.36
CA THR A 7 38.52 -15.08 -7.32
C THR A 7 37.46 -13.97 -7.29
N ASN A 8 37.74 -12.86 -7.97
CA ASN A 8 36.85 -11.72 -8.09
C ASN A 8 35.83 -12.01 -9.20
N VAL A 9 34.72 -12.65 -8.86
CA VAL A 9 33.55 -12.70 -9.77
C VAL A 9 32.78 -11.40 -9.63
N VAL A 10 33.28 -10.34 -10.26
CA VAL A 10 32.59 -9.05 -10.34
C VAL A 10 31.62 -9.10 -11.52
N VAL A 11 30.32 -9.25 -11.22
CA VAL A 11 29.27 -9.14 -12.24
C VAL A 11 28.73 -7.72 -12.24
N ASN A 12 29.20 -6.89 -13.18
CA ASN A 12 28.65 -5.57 -13.40
C ASN A 12 27.38 -5.66 -14.27
N LEU A 13 26.21 -5.43 -13.64
CA LEU A 13 24.90 -5.48 -14.29
C LEU A 13 24.66 -4.33 -15.30
N ASN A 14 25.49 -3.28 -15.26
CA ASN A 14 25.44 -2.16 -16.21
C ASN A 14 26.18 -2.45 -17.53
N HIS A 15 27.01 -3.51 -17.59
CA HIS A 15 27.61 -3.97 -18.84
C HIS A 15 26.64 -4.89 -19.61
N ASN A 16 26.41 -4.56 -20.87
CA ASN A 16 25.38 -5.11 -21.76
C ASN A 16 25.27 -6.65 -21.86
N PRO A 17 26.31 -7.50 -21.68
CA PRO A 17 26.13 -8.95 -21.73
C PRO A 17 25.61 -9.61 -20.44
N ALA A 18 25.45 -8.87 -19.33
CA ALA A 18 25.00 -9.42 -18.03
C ALA A 18 23.52 -9.13 -17.69
N ARG A 19 22.77 -8.47 -18.59
CA ARG A 19 21.42 -7.94 -18.31
C ARG A 19 20.30 -8.98 -18.19
N GLY A 20 20.57 -10.28 -18.34
CA GLY A 20 19.56 -11.33 -18.29
C GLY A 20 19.68 -12.21 -17.05
N TYR A 21 18.55 -12.49 -16.38
CA TYR A 21 18.44 -13.46 -15.28
C TYR A 21 19.21 -14.76 -15.59
N ASN A 22 19.08 -15.27 -16.82
CA ASN A 22 19.76 -16.49 -17.27
C ASN A 22 21.29 -16.34 -17.38
N ALA A 23 21.78 -15.19 -17.82
CA ALA A 23 23.22 -14.92 -17.93
C ALA A 23 23.86 -14.78 -16.54
N LEU A 24 23.16 -14.12 -15.61
CA LEU A 24 23.58 -14.00 -14.22
C LEU A 24 23.58 -15.36 -13.51
N LYS A 25 22.50 -16.14 -13.68
CA LYS A 25 22.39 -17.49 -13.12
C LYS A 25 23.54 -18.39 -13.56
N LYS A 26 23.93 -18.31 -14.84
CA LYS A 26 25.07 -19.06 -15.38
C LYS A 26 26.39 -18.64 -14.72
N LYS A 27 26.66 -17.34 -14.61
CA LYS A 27 27.87 -16.83 -13.94
C LYS A 27 27.94 -17.20 -12.45
N ILE A 28 26.82 -17.15 -11.74
CA ILE A 28 26.76 -17.56 -10.32
C ILE A 28 27.07 -19.06 -10.19
N ALA A 29 26.57 -19.90 -11.11
CA ALA A 29 26.83 -21.34 -11.12
C ALA A 29 28.31 -21.69 -11.41
N GLU A 30 29.10 -20.76 -11.98
CA GLU A 30 30.52 -20.94 -12.26
C GLU A 30 31.43 -20.60 -11.06
N ILE A 31 30.87 -20.05 -9.96
CA ILE A 31 31.65 -19.69 -8.76
C ILE A 31 32.13 -20.97 -8.07
N GLN A 32 33.46 -21.12 -7.93
CA GLN A 32 34.10 -22.20 -7.17
C GLN A 32 34.72 -21.66 -5.89
N ASN A 33 34.58 -22.41 -4.80
CA ASN A 33 35.16 -22.04 -3.50
C ASN A 33 36.62 -22.50 -3.45
N THR A 34 37.56 -21.61 -3.78
CA THR A 34 38.98 -21.96 -3.98
C THR A 34 39.92 -21.45 -2.89
N PHE A 35 39.49 -20.55 -2.00
CA PHE A 35 40.35 -19.92 -0.98
C PHE A 35 39.70 -19.87 0.40
N SER A 36 40.50 -20.02 1.45
CA SER A 36 40.09 -19.89 2.85
C SER A 36 40.60 -18.57 3.44
N GLY A 37 39.68 -17.66 3.76
CA GLY A 37 39.98 -16.37 4.38
C GLY A 37 38.82 -15.40 4.14
N MET A 38 38.48 -14.59 5.13
CA MET A 38 37.34 -13.66 5.05
C MET A 38 37.79 -12.24 5.36
N THR A 39 37.63 -11.34 4.38
CA THR A 39 37.90 -9.90 4.49
C THR A 39 36.72 -9.13 3.91
N LEU A 40 35.68 -8.93 4.73
CA LEU A 40 34.45 -8.22 4.34
C LEU A 40 34.72 -6.77 3.92
N LEU A 41 35.74 -6.13 4.49
CA LEU A 41 36.11 -4.75 4.17
C LEU A 41 36.60 -4.64 2.73
N TYR A 42 37.40 -5.60 2.26
CA TYR A 42 37.88 -5.61 0.87
C TYR A 42 36.73 -5.82 -0.11
N ALA A 43 35.83 -6.75 0.21
CA ALA A 43 34.63 -7.01 -0.60
C ALA A 43 33.73 -5.76 -0.70
N LEU A 44 33.46 -5.10 0.44
CA LEU A 44 32.65 -3.88 0.47
C LEU A 44 33.34 -2.72 -0.26
N ASP A 45 34.64 -2.53 -0.06
CA ASP A 45 35.41 -1.46 -0.72
C ASP A 45 35.47 -1.68 -2.24
N ALA A 46 35.59 -2.94 -2.69
CA ALA A 46 35.55 -3.26 -4.12
C ALA A 46 34.20 -2.90 -4.76
N VAL A 47 33.08 -3.15 -4.06
CA VAL A 47 31.74 -2.78 -4.55
C VAL A 47 31.55 -1.26 -4.54
N LEU A 48 31.86 -0.61 -3.43
CA LEU A 48 31.69 0.84 -3.29
C LEU A 48 32.60 1.61 -4.26
N SER A 49 33.89 1.30 -4.30
CA SER A 49 34.87 2.07 -5.06
C SER A 49 34.88 1.77 -6.56
N ASN A 50 34.69 0.50 -6.97
CA ASN A 50 34.83 0.10 -8.37
C ASN A 50 33.50 -0.02 -9.13
N ILE A 51 32.38 -0.19 -8.43
CA ILE A 51 31.06 -0.38 -9.05
C ILE A 51 30.18 0.84 -8.84
N ILE A 52 30.19 1.44 -7.65
CA ILE A 52 29.22 2.48 -7.28
C ILE A 52 29.75 3.89 -7.55
N VAL A 53 30.95 4.22 -7.05
CA VAL A 53 31.57 5.56 -7.23
C VAL A 53 31.67 6.00 -8.71
N PRO A 54 32.00 5.13 -9.69
CA PRO A 54 32.06 5.54 -11.10
C PRO A 54 30.71 5.89 -11.73
N PHE A 55 29.59 5.45 -11.13
CA PHE A 55 28.23 5.60 -11.66
C PHE A 55 27.36 6.59 -10.85
N HIS A 56 27.92 7.19 -9.80
CA HIS A 56 27.23 8.12 -8.90
C HIS A 56 26.97 9.53 -9.46
N ARG A 57 26.81 9.66 -10.77
CA ARG A 57 26.36 10.91 -11.40
C ARG A 57 24.84 11.06 -11.46
N ASP A 58 24.08 10.00 -11.15
CA ASP A 58 22.63 10.01 -11.17
C ASP A 58 22.09 9.78 -9.74
N LYS A 59 21.54 10.83 -9.13
CA LYS A 59 20.96 10.79 -7.76
C LYS A 59 19.66 9.99 -7.69
N SER A 60 19.12 9.55 -8.83
CA SER A 60 17.85 8.81 -8.90
C SER A 60 17.97 7.31 -8.62
N THR A 61 19.18 6.75 -8.60
CA THR A 61 19.39 5.29 -8.42
C THR A 61 19.77 4.94 -6.98
N LYS A 62 18.86 4.28 -6.26
CA LYS A 62 19.17 3.62 -4.98
C LYS A 62 19.98 2.34 -5.23
N THR A 63 21.13 2.21 -4.59
CA THR A 63 21.95 0.99 -4.66
C THR A 63 21.60 0.06 -3.51
N ILE A 64 21.51 -1.24 -3.78
CA ILE A 64 21.23 -2.26 -2.77
C ILE A 64 22.38 -3.24 -2.74
N ILE A 65 22.92 -3.50 -1.56
CA ILE A 65 24.06 -4.38 -1.34
C ILE A 65 23.62 -5.52 -0.43
N PHE A 66 23.76 -6.75 -0.91
CA PHE A 66 23.57 -7.96 -0.10
C PHE A 66 24.92 -8.51 0.33
N VAL A 67 25.12 -8.67 1.63
CA VAL A 67 26.30 -9.29 2.23
C VAL A 67 25.91 -10.61 2.84
N LEU A 68 26.35 -11.71 2.22
CA LEU A 68 26.08 -13.07 2.65
C LEU A 68 27.33 -13.60 3.38
N SER A 69 27.27 -13.77 4.70
CA SER A 69 28.45 -14.08 5.51
C SER A 69 28.10 -14.63 6.91
N ASP A 70 29.04 -15.33 7.54
CA ASP A 70 29.01 -15.72 8.96
C ASP A 70 29.53 -14.61 9.89
N GLY A 71 30.09 -13.51 9.37
CA GLY A 71 30.66 -12.41 10.14
C GLY A 71 32.03 -12.72 10.78
N MET A 72 32.63 -13.87 10.49
CA MET A 72 33.90 -14.30 11.08
C MET A 72 35.08 -13.62 10.39
N LEU A 73 35.44 -12.43 10.89
CA LEU A 73 36.57 -11.66 10.35
C LEU A 73 37.90 -12.35 10.66
N THR A 74 38.76 -12.45 9.65
CA THR A 74 40.14 -12.94 9.84
C THR A 74 40.98 -11.94 10.64
N ILE A 75 40.64 -10.64 10.57
CA ILE A 75 41.34 -9.56 11.27
C ILE A 75 40.34 -8.78 12.14
N PRO A 76 40.37 -8.89 13.49
CA PRO A 76 39.38 -8.26 14.36
C PRO A 76 39.30 -6.72 14.27
N THR A 77 40.41 -6.05 13.93
CA THR A 77 40.47 -4.58 13.78
C THR A 77 39.70 -4.06 12.55
N GLU A 78 39.31 -4.95 11.65
CA GLU A 78 38.57 -4.66 10.43
C GLU A 78 37.15 -4.14 10.70
N LYS A 79 36.52 -4.57 11.81
CA LYS A 79 35.16 -4.15 12.20
C LYS A 79 35.01 -2.61 12.26
N ARG A 80 35.95 -1.92 12.90
CA ARG A 80 35.89 -0.45 13.00
C ARG A 80 35.93 0.25 11.63
N ARG A 81 36.66 -0.33 10.68
CA ARG A 81 36.79 0.21 9.32
C ARG A 81 35.54 -0.10 8.48
N LEU A 82 34.93 -1.27 8.68
CA LEU A 82 33.63 -1.62 8.09
C LEU A 82 32.55 -0.62 8.51
N ASP A 83 32.45 -0.29 9.80
CA ASP A 83 31.46 0.67 10.31
C ASP A 83 31.65 2.08 9.72
N PHE A 84 32.89 2.47 9.47
CA PHE A 84 33.22 3.73 8.81
C PHE A 84 32.80 3.72 7.34
N ARG A 85 33.09 2.62 6.62
CA ARG A 85 32.71 2.48 5.21
C ARG A 85 31.20 2.38 5.01
N ARG A 86 30.50 1.64 5.87
CA ARG A 86 29.02 1.60 5.90
C ARG A 86 28.44 3.01 6.08
N ARG A 87 28.97 3.78 7.04
CA ARG A 87 28.55 5.19 7.24
C ARG A 87 28.75 6.02 5.99
N ALA A 88 29.90 5.88 5.32
CA ALA A 88 30.16 6.60 4.07
C ALA A 88 29.21 6.19 2.93
N ALA A 89 28.67 4.97 2.95
CA ALA A 89 27.74 4.45 1.95
C ALA A 89 26.26 4.75 2.24
N GLN A 90 25.92 5.20 3.45
CA GLN A 90 24.54 5.25 3.94
C GLN A 90 23.61 6.17 3.13
N ASP A 91 24.17 7.19 2.48
CA ASP A 91 23.39 8.19 1.74
C ASP A 91 22.99 7.70 0.34
N PHE A 92 23.53 6.55 -0.10
CA PHE A 92 23.38 6.09 -1.47
C PHE A 92 23.29 4.57 -1.65
N ALA A 93 23.53 3.80 -0.60
CA ALA A 93 23.41 2.35 -0.59
C ALA A 93 22.71 1.84 0.68
N GLU A 94 21.80 0.90 0.48
CA GLU A 94 21.18 0.12 1.55
C GLU A 94 21.89 -1.24 1.66
N ILE A 95 22.39 -1.59 2.86
CA ILE A 95 23.19 -2.80 3.07
C ILE A 95 22.38 -3.82 3.88
N PHE A 96 22.11 -4.95 3.26
CA PHE A 96 21.42 -6.10 3.82
C PHE A 96 22.47 -7.15 4.23
N ALA A 97 22.51 -7.52 5.51
CA ALA A 97 23.35 -8.58 6.02
C ALA A 97 22.55 -9.89 6.14
N VAL A 98 23.07 -10.95 5.55
CA VAL A 98 22.47 -12.27 5.54
C VAL A 98 23.42 -13.21 6.27
N GLU A 99 23.01 -13.58 7.48
CA GLU A 99 23.73 -14.49 8.36
C GLU A 99 23.68 -15.92 7.78
N LEU A 100 24.86 -16.46 7.47
CA LEU A 100 25.01 -17.80 6.90
C LEU A 100 25.99 -18.64 7.72
N GLY A 101 25.69 -19.92 7.89
CA GLY A 101 26.57 -20.87 8.56
C GLY A 101 26.17 -21.17 10.00
N GLN A 102 26.92 -22.06 10.64
CA GLN A 102 26.57 -22.59 11.98
C GLN A 102 27.05 -21.70 13.13
N THR A 103 28.05 -20.85 12.89
CA THR A 103 28.66 -19.99 13.91
C THR A 103 28.70 -18.58 13.37
N ILE A 104 27.79 -17.73 13.85
CA ILE A 104 27.56 -16.39 13.32
C ILE A 104 28.06 -15.34 14.32
N ASN A 105 28.88 -14.42 13.83
CA ASN A 105 29.27 -13.21 14.56
C ASN A 105 28.29 -12.07 14.25
N GLN A 106 27.19 -12.05 15.00
CA GLN A 106 26.12 -11.06 14.83
C GLN A 106 26.62 -9.63 15.04
N ASP A 107 27.55 -9.43 15.97
CA ASP A 107 28.13 -8.11 16.27
C ASP A 107 28.78 -7.43 15.05
N VAL A 108 29.37 -8.22 14.14
CA VAL A 108 29.99 -7.70 12.91
C VAL A 108 28.93 -7.47 11.82
N LEU A 109 28.04 -8.44 11.62
CA LEU A 109 27.01 -8.35 10.57
C LEU A 109 26.00 -7.26 10.86
N HIS A 110 25.61 -7.09 12.13
CA HIS A 110 24.73 -6.02 12.56
C HIS A 110 25.42 -4.68 12.40
N SER A 111 26.71 -4.54 12.74
CA SER A 111 27.40 -3.26 12.57
C SER A 111 27.57 -2.84 11.11
N LEU A 112 27.61 -3.83 10.20
CA LEU A 112 27.65 -3.64 8.75
C LEU A 112 26.28 -3.36 8.11
N ALA A 113 25.18 -3.92 8.63
CA ALA A 113 23.85 -3.71 8.08
C ALA A 113 23.36 -2.26 8.24
N SER A 114 22.45 -1.83 7.37
CA SER A 114 21.72 -0.56 7.53
C SER A 114 20.82 -0.57 8.77
N GLU A 115 20.27 0.60 9.14
CA GLU A 115 19.37 0.74 10.29
C GLU A 115 17.90 0.87 9.85
N PRO A 116 16.94 0.32 10.59
CA PRO A 116 17.10 -0.44 11.84
C PRO A 116 17.44 -1.93 11.60
N LYS A 117 18.27 -2.55 12.46
CA LYS A 117 18.80 -3.93 12.25
C LYS A 117 17.75 -5.00 11.98
N GLN A 118 16.58 -4.89 12.58
CA GLN A 118 15.46 -5.82 12.40
C GLN A 118 14.91 -5.82 10.96
N GLU A 119 15.30 -4.85 10.15
CA GLU A 119 14.91 -4.72 8.74
C GLU A 119 16.00 -5.14 7.76
N TYR A 120 17.27 -5.06 8.16
CA TYR A 120 18.41 -5.25 7.28
C TYR A 120 19.28 -6.47 7.63
N VAL A 121 18.97 -7.20 8.70
CA VAL A 121 19.67 -8.44 9.07
C VAL A 121 18.74 -9.65 8.95
N PHE A 122 19.20 -10.67 8.24
CA PHE A 122 18.45 -11.90 7.95
C PHE A 122 19.20 -13.10 8.44
N ASN A 123 18.54 -13.95 9.20
CA ASN A 123 19.11 -15.22 9.62
C ASN A 123 18.57 -16.34 8.72
N ILE A 124 19.47 -17.05 8.04
CA ILE A 124 19.13 -18.18 7.18
C ILE A 124 19.69 -19.45 7.80
N ASN A 125 18.82 -20.22 8.46
CA ASN A 125 19.21 -21.49 9.10
C ASN A 125 19.19 -22.67 8.12
N GLY A 126 18.57 -22.53 6.95
CA GLY A 126 18.56 -23.57 5.90
C GLY A 126 18.29 -23.05 4.48
N PHE A 127 18.56 -23.89 3.48
CA PHE A 127 18.40 -23.54 2.05
C PHE A 127 16.94 -23.20 1.66
N LYS A 128 15.97 -23.67 2.46
CA LYS A 128 14.54 -23.32 2.33
C LYS A 128 14.29 -21.86 2.73
N ASP A 129 14.97 -21.39 3.77
CA ASP A 129 14.86 -20.03 4.30
C ASP A 129 15.54 -19.00 3.39
N VAL A 130 16.43 -19.43 2.48
CA VAL A 130 17.04 -18.56 1.46
C VAL A 130 15.98 -18.04 0.50
N LYS A 131 15.05 -18.89 0.06
CA LYS A 131 13.99 -18.48 -0.87
C LYS A 131 13.02 -17.51 -0.18
N ASP A 132 12.69 -17.78 1.07
CA ASP A 132 11.77 -16.95 1.86
C ASP A 132 12.42 -15.62 2.25
N GLY A 133 13.71 -15.61 2.60
CA GLY A 133 14.48 -14.40 2.89
C GLY A 133 14.71 -13.53 1.66
N VAL A 134 15.02 -14.11 0.50
CA VAL A 134 15.16 -13.36 -0.76
C VAL A 134 13.84 -12.75 -1.21
N VAL A 135 12.72 -13.44 -1.00
CA VAL A 135 11.37 -12.90 -1.24
C VAL A 135 11.06 -11.76 -0.26
N ASP A 136 11.34 -11.92 1.05
CA ASP A 136 11.12 -10.85 2.04
C ASP A 136 11.96 -9.60 1.72
N VAL A 137 13.21 -9.75 1.26
CA VAL A 137 13.99 -8.58 0.83
C VAL A 137 13.47 -7.99 -0.49
N ALA A 138 13.19 -8.81 -1.51
CA ALA A 138 12.64 -8.33 -2.77
C ALA A 138 11.30 -7.58 -2.59
N ASP A 139 10.41 -8.10 -1.75
CA ASP A 139 9.10 -7.50 -1.46
C ASP A 139 9.21 -6.22 -0.62
N ARG A 140 10.24 -6.09 0.22
CA ARG A 140 10.52 -4.84 0.95
C ARG A 140 11.09 -3.75 0.06
N LEU A 141 11.93 -4.12 -0.91
CA LEU A 141 12.48 -3.20 -1.92
C LEU A 141 11.42 -2.68 -2.89
N ILE A 142 10.32 -3.42 -3.10
CA ILE A 142 9.23 -3.05 -4.01
C ILE A 142 8.19 -2.12 -3.35
N ASP A 143 8.03 -2.15 -2.02
CA ASP A 143 6.97 -1.44 -1.28
C ASP A 143 7.45 -0.58 -0.09
N ASN A 144 8.77 -0.38 0.07
CA ASN A 144 9.38 0.28 1.23
C ASN A 144 8.93 -0.26 2.60
N GLY A 145 8.38 -1.49 2.67
CA GLY A 145 7.94 -2.10 3.93
C GLY A 145 6.80 -1.37 4.68
N LYS A 146 6.01 -0.52 4.01
CA LYS A 146 5.08 0.41 4.69
C LYS A 146 3.71 -0.18 5.04
N CYS A 147 3.22 -1.20 4.30
CA CYS A 147 1.87 -1.72 4.51
C CYS A 147 1.79 -2.94 5.46
N GLY A 148 0.66 -3.10 6.14
CA GLY A 148 0.24 -4.33 6.82
C GLY A 148 1.05 -4.70 8.06
N LYS A 149 1.90 -3.81 8.60
CA LYS A 149 2.73 -4.05 9.77
C LYS A 149 2.00 -3.67 11.07
N GLN A 150 1.64 -4.66 11.87
CA GLN A 150 1.15 -4.47 13.23
C GLN A 150 2.32 -4.33 14.22
N HIS A 151 2.22 -3.43 15.21
CA HIS A 151 3.33 -3.11 16.11
C HIS A 151 3.60 -4.20 17.19
N ARG A 152 2.68 -5.14 17.43
CA ARG A 152 2.82 -6.21 18.44
C ARG A 152 2.23 -7.54 17.94
N LYS A 153 3.07 -8.50 17.55
CA LYS A 153 2.66 -9.89 17.24
C LYS A 153 2.27 -10.70 18.49
N GLU A 154 2.70 -10.29 19.68
CA GLU A 154 2.65 -11.10 20.91
C GLU A 154 1.27 -11.18 21.61
N LEU A 155 0.26 -10.42 21.16
CA LEU A 155 -1.08 -10.41 21.79
C LEU A 155 -2.14 -11.24 21.04
N LEU A 156 -1.84 -11.71 19.83
CA LEU A 156 -2.71 -12.62 19.08
C LEU A 156 -2.23 -14.07 19.11
N SER A 157 -1.03 -14.33 19.67
CA SER A 157 -0.44 -15.65 19.86
C SER A 157 -0.88 -16.35 21.14
N GLY A 158 -2.00 -15.94 21.74
CA GLY A 158 -2.73 -16.85 22.59
C GLY A 158 -3.22 -18.01 21.71
N PRO A 159 -3.08 -19.29 22.09
CA PRO A 159 -3.81 -20.35 21.41
C PRO A 159 -5.29 -19.94 21.35
N PRO A 160 -6.06 -20.35 20.31
CA PRO A 160 -7.50 -20.17 20.35
C PRO A 160 -7.95 -20.68 21.72
N LYS A 161 -8.47 -19.79 22.58
CA LYS A 161 -9.06 -20.22 23.85
C LYS A 161 -10.06 -21.28 23.44
N THR A 162 -9.79 -22.51 23.85
CA THR A 162 -10.43 -23.74 23.41
C THR A 162 -11.91 -23.48 23.16
N LEU A 163 -12.37 -23.78 21.94
CA LEU A 163 -13.79 -23.91 21.62
C LEU A 163 -14.40 -24.78 22.72
N ILE A 164 -15.15 -24.16 23.63
CA ILE A 164 -15.95 -24.90 24.59
C ILE A 164 -17.01 -25.59 23.71
N GLU A 165 -16.95 -26.92 23.62
CA GLU A 165 -18.04 -27.69 23.03
C GLU A 165 -19.34 -27.26 23.73
N PRO A 166 -20.40 -26.90 23.01
CA PRO A 166 -21.62 -26.47 23.64
C PRO A 166 -22.23 -27.67 24.37
N THR A 167 -22.00 -27.74 25.68
CA THR A 167 -22.78 -28.59 26.56
C THR A 167 -24.22 -28.07 26.51
N ARG A 168 -25.14 -28.94 26.11
CA ARG A 168 -26.58 -28.70 26.15
C ARG A 168 -27.00 -28.40 27.60
N GLN A 169 -26.92 -27.16 28.07
CA GLN A 169 -27.73 -26.69 29.19
C GLN A 169 -27.63 -25.18 29.44
N SER A 170 -28.82 -24.59 29.58
CA SER A 170 -29.16 -23.24 30.06
C SER A 170 -28.90 -22.06 29.13
N TYR A 171 -29.97 -21.66 28.45
CA TYR A 171 -30.18 -20.32 27.89
C TYR A 171 -30.19 -19.31 29.04
N ASN A 172 -29.18 -18.44 29.09
CA ASN A 172 -29.16 -17.28 29.98
C ASN A 172 -28.89 -16.05 29.11
N TYR A 173 -29.85 -15.12 29.06
CA TYR A 173 -29.87 -13.92 28.21
C TYR A 173 -28.78 -12.85 28.52
N ASN A 174 -27.74 -13.21 29.27
CA ASN A 174 -26.65 -12.30 29.70
C ASN A 174 -25.26 -12.75 29.19
N TYR A 175 -25.19 -13.58 28.14
CA TYR A 175 -23.92 -14.02 27.57
C TYR A 175 -23.52 -13.07 26.44
N VAL A 176 -22.61 -12.12 26.72
CA VAL A 176 -22.01 -11.24 25.71
C VAL A 176 -20.81 -11.98 25.09
N PRO A 177 -20.85 -12.40 23.82
CA PRO A 177 -19.77 -13.16 23.20
C PRO A 177 -18.52 -12.30 23.01
N HIS A 178 -17.35 -12.91 23.22
CA HIS A 178 -16.03 -12.28 23.35
C HIS A 178 -15.70 -11.18 22.33
N ARG A 179 -16.03 -9.93 22.70
CA ARG A 179 -15.47 -8.69 22.16
C ARG A 179 -13.98 -8.64 22.50
N ASN A 180 -13.12 -8.52 21.48
CA ASN A 180 -11.71 -8.22 21.70
C ASN A 180 -11.53 -6.72 21.46
N GLU A 181 -11.72 -5.95 22.53
CA GLU A 181 -11.39 -4.52 22.54
C GLU A 181 -9.92 -4.34 22.19
N MET A 182 -9.67 -3.43 21.26
CA MET A 182 -8.33 -3.18 20.76
C MET A 182 -7.57 -2.25 21.70
N ARG A 183 -6.25 -2.29 21.61
CA ARG A 183 -5.40 -1.24 22.17
C ARG A 183 -4.98 -0.26 21.09
N GLN A 184 -4.64 0.95 21.53
CA GLN A 184 -4.19 2.01 20.62
C GLN A 184 -3.02 1.51 19.74
N GLY A 185 -3.18 1.64 18.41
CA GLY A 185 -2.16 1.26 17.43
C GLY A 185 -2.08 -0.24 17.11
N GLU A 186 -3.00 -1.07 17.60
CA GLU A 186 -3.06 -2.48 17.20
C GLU A 186 -3.56 -2.67 15.76
N LEU A 187 -4.44 -1.80 15.25
CA LEU A 187 -4.90 -1.84 13.86
C LEU A 187 -4.70 -0.47 13.20
N PRO A 188 -3.44 -0.09 12.91
CA PRO A 188 -3.08 1.29 12.55
C PRO A 188 -3.60 1.74 11.17
N TRP A 189 -4.19 0.84 10.39
CA TRP A 189 -4.82 1.14 9.11
C TRP A 189 -6.32 1.36 9.21
N VAL A 190 -6.95 0.96 10.31
CA VAL A 190 -8.40 1.11 10.49
C VAL A 190 -8.70 2.58 10.75
N GLY A 191 -9.71 3.08 10.05
CA GLY A 191 -10.26 4.41 10.28
C GLY A 191 -11.76 4.41 10.06
N TRP A 192 -12.40 5.52 10.41
CA TRP A 192 -13.80 5.73 10.17
C TRP A 192 -14.05 7.02 9.40
N ILE A 193 -15.18 7.05 8.71
CA ILE A 193 -15.66 8.18 7.94
C ILE A 193 -16.88 8.77 8.64
N GLY A 194 -16.84 10.08 8.87
CA GLY A 194 -18.01 10.87 9.23
C GLY A 194 -18.60 11.53 7.99
N ALA A 195 -19.84 11.20 7.64
CA ALA A 195 -20.55 11.82 6.51
C ALA A 195 -22.06 11.90 6.73
N ARG A 196 -22.63 13.11 6.77
CA ARG A 196 -24.08 13.36 7.00
C ARG A 196 -24.67 12.60 8.20
N GLY A 197 -23.93 12.57 9.31
CA GLY A 197 -24.34 11.84 10.52
C GLY A 197 -24.27 10.31 10.41
N LYS A 198 -23.73 9.76 9.31
CA LYS A 198 -23.39 8.35 9.17
C LYS A 198 -21.92 8.14 9.56
N LEU A 199 -21.69 7.07 10.30
CA LEU A 199 -20.37 6.52 10.58
C LEU A 199 -20.17 5.26 9.74
N CYS A 200 -19.10 5.24 8.96
CA CYS A 200 -18.67 4.05 8.21
C CYS A 200 -17.22 3.73 8.53
N GLY A 201 -16.84 2.46 8.36
CA GLY A 201 -15.44 2.04 8.42
C GLY A 201 -14.69 2.29 7.12
N GLY A 202 -13.39 2.05 7.17
CA GLY A 202 -12.50 2.00 6.02
C GLY A 202 -11.08 1.65 6.41
N ALA A 203 -10.18 1.68 5.43
CA ALA A 203 -8.77 1.41 5.66
C ALA A 203 -7.84 2.32 4.85
N LEU A 204 -6.75 2.74 5.50
CA LEU A 204 -5.68 3.48 4.83
C LEU A 204 -4.90 2.54 3.90
N LEU A 205 -4.79 2.89 2.61
CA LEU A 205 -4.03 2.10 1.62
C LEU A 205 -2.60 2.61 1.43
N CYS A 206 -2.40 3.92 1.58
CA CYS A 206 -1.11 4.60 1.60
C CYS A 206 -1.31 6.02 2.18
N GLU A 207 -0.27 6.86 2.23
CA GLU A 207 -0.35 8.24 2.74
C GLU A 207 -1.24 9.19 1.92
N ARG A 208 -2.01 8.69 0.96
CA ARG A 208 -2.83 9.48 0.04
C ARG A 208 -4.24 8.94 -0.14
N PHE A 209 -4.42 7.62 -0.05
CA PHE A 209 -5.67 6.98 -0.44
C PHE A 209 -6.25 6.19 0.73
N PHE A 210 -7.55 6.40 0.96
CA PHE A 210 -8.35 5.69 1.97
C PHE A 210 -9.49 4.94 1.28
N LEU A 211 -9.63 3.65 1.59
CA LEU A 211 -10.62 2.75 1.01
C LEU A 211 -11.88 2.68 1.86
N THR A 212 -13.05 2.71 1.22
CA THR A 212 -14.35 2.49 1.89
C THR A 212 -15.40 1.97 0.89
N ALA A 213 -16.63 1.78 1.35
CA ALA A 213 -17.79 1.49 0.50
C ALA A 213 -18.33 2.77 -0.14
N ALA A 214 -18.74 2.72 -1.41
CA ALA A 214 -19.24 3.89 -2.12
C ALA A 214 -20.50 4.48 -1.48
N ARG A 215 -21.40 3.63 -0.96
CA ARG A 215 -22.60 4.04 -0.21
C ARG A 215 -22.34 4.87 1.05
N CYS A 216 -21.12 4.85 1.57
CA CYS A 216 -20.74 5.68 2.73
C CYS A 216 -20.51 7.15 2.33
N VAL A 217 -20.19 7.40 1.07
CA VAL A 217 -19.75 8.70 0.55
C VAL A 217 -20.55 9.16 -0.66
N SER A 218 -21.71 8.56 -0.90
CA SER A 218 -22.62 8.92 -1.99
C SER A 218 -24.06 8.66 -1.60
N GLU A 219 -24.98 9.31 -2.30
CA GLU A 219 -26.42 9.13 -2.18
C GLU A 219 -27.03 9.06 -3.58
N PHE A 220 -28.04 8.20 -3.72
CA PHE A 220 -28.83 8.14 -4.93
C PHE A 220 -29.96 9.16 -4.82
N ASN A 221 -30.00 10.12 -5.74
CA ASN A 221 -31.05 11.11 -5.79
C ASN A 221 -32.21 10.56 -6.64
N GLU A 222 -33.28 10.14 -5.99
CA GLU A 222 -34.46 9.59 -6.67
C GLU A 222 -35.17 10.59 -7.58
N THR A 223 -35.05 11.90 -7.30
CA THR A 223 -35.71 12.94 -8.11
C THR A 223 -34.99 13.18 -9.43
N THR A 224 -33.65 13.16 -9.41
CA THR A 224 -32.84 13.34 -10.63
C THR A 224 -32.45 12.01 -11.29
N ASN A 225 -32.68 10.89 -10.60
CA ASN A 225 -32.22 9.55 -10.99
C ASN A 225 -30.69 9.49 -11.18
N GLU A 226 -29.96 10.24 -10.36
CA GLU A 226 -28.51 10.38 -10.43
C GLU A 226 -27.85 9.94 -9.14
N LEU A 227 -26.71 9.27 -9.27
CA LEU A 227 -25.83 8.99 -8.15
C LEU A 227 -24.94 10.21 -7.89
N VAL A 228 -25.02 10.76 -6.68
CA VAL A 228 -24.30 11.98 -6.30
C VAL A 228 -23.31 11.65 -5.16
N PRO A 229 -21.98 11.81 -5.37
CA PRO A 229 -21.02 11.75 -4.28
C PRO A 229 -21.23 12.92 -3.33
N TYR A 230 -21.00 12.72 -2.03
CA TYR A 230 -21.00 13.82 -1.08
C TYR A 230 -19.88 14.81 -1.40
N PRO A 231 -20.07 16.11 -1.10
CA PRO A 231 -19.05 17.09 -1.36
C PRO A 231 -17.80 16.81 -0.48
N PRO A 232 -16.59 16.87 -1.06
CA PRO A 232 -15.35 16.70 -0.32
C PRO A 232 -15.07 17.87 0.63
N HIS A 233 -15.63 19.04 0.32
CA HIS A 233 -15.53 20.26 1.11
C HIS A 233 -16.87 20.57 1.78
N GLU A 234 -16.82 21.35 2.85
CA GLU A 234 -18.01 21.76 3.58
C GLU A 234 -18.90 22.62 2.69
N ILE A 235 -20.13 22.14 2.44
CA ILE A 235 -21.16 22.91 1.74
C ILE A 235 -22.34 23.06 2.68
N GLU A 236 -22.79 24.30 2.86
CA GLU A 236 -24.03 24.61 3.55
C GLU A 236 -25.21 24.36 2.59
N ILE A 237 -26.11 23.46 2.98
CA ILE A 237 -27.38 23.26 2.29
C ILE A 237 -28.52 23.88 3.12
N LYS A 238 -29.75 23.81 2.59
CA LYS A 238 -30.96 24.35 3.25
C LYS A 238 -31.03 23.95 4.73
N PHE A 239 -31.50 24.87 5.58
CA PHE A 239 -31.63 24.72 7.04
C PHE A 239 -30.30 24.63 7.82
N ASN A 240 -29.25 25.33 7.38
CA ASN A 240 -27.92 25.36 8.03
C ASN A 240 -27.26 23.98 8.20
N LEU A 241 -27.64 22.99 7.39
CA LEU A 241 -27.04 21.67 7.44
C LEU A 241 -25.73 21.69 6.63
N LYS A 242 -24.61 21.48 7.31
CA LYS A 242 -23.28 21.40 6.70
C LYS A 242 -22.97 19.95 6.36
N ILE A 243 -22.73 19.66 5.08
CA ILE A 243 -22.31 18.32 4.64
C ILE A 243 -20.80 18.36 4.44
N LYS A 244 -20.10 17.48 5.16
CA LYS A 244 -18.66 17.28 5.04
C LYS A 244 -18.35 15.80 5.19
N VAL A 245 -17.40 15.32 4.40
CA VAL A 245 -16.79 14.00 4.58
C VAL A 245 -15.48 14.19 5.34
N THR A 246 -15.33 13.50 6.47
CA THR A 246 -14.08 13.45 7.24
C THR A 246 -13.60 12.01 7.34
N VAL A 247 -12.28 11.82 7.32
CA VAL A 247 -11.63 10.53 7.60
C VAL A 247 -10.87 10.67 8.90
N ASN A 248 -11.13 9.78 9.86
CA ASN A 248 -10.45 9.75 11.16
C ASN A 248 -9.58 8.49 11.24
N LEU A 249 -8.31 8.67 11.59
CA LEU A 249 -7.28 7.64 11.67
C LEU A 249 -6.61 7.67 13.05
N GLY A 250 -6.14 6.53 13.54
CA GLY A 250 -5.43 6.44 14.82
C GLY A 250 -6.32 6.62 16.07
N ASP A 251 -7.63 6.68 15.85
CA ASP A 251 -8.67 6.72 16.87
C ASP A 251 -8.85 5.33 17.50
N LEU A 252 -9.07 5.29 18.81
CA LEU A 252 -9.44 4.11 19.59
C LEU A 252 -10.84 4.28 20.16
N ASN A 253 -11.18 5.43 20.73
CA ASN A 253 -12.47 5.72 21.36
C ASN A 253 -13.20 6.89 20.68
N LEU A 254 -14.34 6.61 20.01
CA LEU A 254 -15.11 7.61 19.25
C LEU A 254 -15.59 8.83 20.05
N TYR A 255 -15.67 8.72 21.37
CA TYR A 255 -16.19 9.77 22.24
C TYR A 255 -15.10 10.48 23.04
N GLU A 256 -13.84 10.08 22.88
CA GLU A 256 -12.68 10.69 23.52
C GLU A 256 -11.70 11.22 22.46
N ASN A 257 -10.95 12.26 22.79
CA ASN A 257 -9.91 12.76 21.88
C ASN A 257 -8.62 11.98 22.13
N ASP A 258 -8.35 10.99 21.29
CA ASP A 258 -7.15 10.19 21.38
C ASP A 258 -5.90 10.98 20.95
N LYS A 259 -4.82 10.87 21.72
CA LYS A 259 -3.57 11.64 21.50
C LYS A 259 -3.00 11.54 20.08
N HIS A 260 -3.27 10.43 19.38
CA HIS A 260 -2.72 10.12 18.07
C HIS A 260 -3.76 10.12 16.95
N GLU A 261 -4.98 10.59 17.24
CA GLU A 261 -6.06 10.75 16.28
C GLU A 261 -5.71 11.81 15.23
N GLN A 262 -6.08 11.53 13.98
CA GLN A 262 -5.92 12.44 12.85
C GLN A 262 -7.22 12.53 12.06
N THR A 263 -7.86 13.71 12.08
CA THR A 263 -9.03 14.03 11.25
C THR A 263 -8.59 14.72 9.96
N LEU A 264 -8.95 14.13 8.83
CA LEU A 264 -8.57 14.58 7.49
C LEU A 264 -9.80 14.82 6.63
N ASN A 265 -9.67 15.73 5.66
CA ASN A 265 -10.70 15.96 4.65
C ASN A 265 -10.17 15.45 3.30
N PRO A 266 -10.92 14.62 2.58
CA PRO A 266 -10.51 14.22 1.25
C PRO A 266 -10.56 15.42 0.30
N GLU A 267 -9.64 15.47 -0.65
CA GLU A 267 -9.69 16.41 -1.77
C GLU A 267 -10.68 15.92 -2.83
N ARG A 268 -10.72 14.60 -3.06
CA ARG A 268 -11.60 13.98 -4.06
C ARG A 268 -12.17 12.66 -3.54
N ILE A 269 -13.39 12.37 -3.97
CA ILE A 269 -14.07 11.10 -3.73
C ILE A 269 -14.19 10.39 -5.08
N ILE A 270 -13.60 9.21 -5.19
CA ILE A 270 -13.55 8.44 -6.44
C ILE A 270 -14.39 7.19 -6.25
N LEU A 271 -15.57 7.17 -6.85
CA LEU A 271 -16.43 5.98 -6.87
C LEU A 271 -16.00 5.03 -7.99
N HIS A 272 -16.25 3.74 -7.82
CA HIS A 272 -16.12 2.80 -8.93
C HIS A 272 -17.04 3.22 -10.10
N PRO A 273 -16.58 3.23 -11.36
CA PRO A 273 -17.35 3.76 -12.50
C PRO A 273 -18.67 3.02 -12.76
N TYR A 274 -18.75 1.74 -12.37
CA TYR A 274 -19.96 0.92 -12.49
C TYR A 274 -20.84 0.88 -11.24
N TYR A 275 -20.51 1.64 -10.19
CA TYR A 275 -21.38 1.75 -9.02
C TYR A 275 -22.61 2.61 -9.37
N THR A 276 -23.80 2.04 -9.24
CA THR A 276 -25.07 2.70 -9.57
C THR A 276 -25.85 3.18 -8.34
N GLY A 277 -25.46 2.73 -7.14
CA GLY A 277 -26.24 2.93 -5.93
C GLY A 277 -27.50 2.07 -5.83
N LEU A 278 -27.85 1.31 -6.85
CA LEU A 278 -29.03 0.44 -6.83
C LEU A 278 -28.70 -0.90 -6.16
N SER A 279 -29.57 -1.34 -5.26
CA SER A 279 -29.47 -2.67 -4.64
C SER A 279 -30.33 -3.69 -5.38
N ASN A 280 -29.83 -4.92 -5.49
CA ASN A 280 -30.62 -6.05 -5.98
C ASN A 280 -31.64 -6.54 -4.92
N ILE A 281 -32.36 -7.61 -5.24
CA ILE A 281 -33.37 -8.22 -4.35
C ILE A 281 -32.81 -8.66 -2.98
N ASN A 282 -31.50 -8.93 -2.90
CA ASN A 282 -30.80 -9.31 -1.68
C ASN A 282 -30.24 -8.09 -0.94
N GLY A 283 -30.56 -6.87 -1.37
CA GLY A 283 -30.07 -5.63 -0.77
C GLY A 283 -28.57 -5.38 -1.02
N ILE A 284 -27.97 -6.07 -1.99
CA ILE A 284 -26.55 -5.98 -2.34
C ILE A 284 -26.38 -4.97 -3.47
N ARG A 285 -25.42 -4.06 -3.32
CA ARG A 285 -25.07 -3.06 -4.35
C ARG A 285 -23.81 -3.52 -5.08
N HIS A 286 -23.89 -3.56 -6.41
CA HIS A 286 -22.75 -3.93 -7.25
C HIS A 286 -21.70 -2.81 -7.25
N HIS A 287 -20.43 -3.20 -7.27
CA HIS A 287 -19.28 -2.28 -7.30
C HIS A 287 -19.29 -1.22 -6.18
N ASP A 288 -19.84 -1.55 -5.01
CA ASP A 288 -19.96 -0.63 -3.87
C ASP A 288 -18.61 -0.38 -3.18
N VAL A 289 -17.72 0.32 -3.86
CA VAL A 289 -16.37 0.66 -3.42
C VAL A 289 -16.00 2.05 -3.88
N ALA A 290 -15.34 2.79 -2.99
CA ALA A 290 -14.81 4.12 -3.26
C ALA A 290 -13.42 4.29 -2.64
N VAL A 291 -12.63 5.14 -3.27
CA VAL A 291 -11.34 5.60 -2.77
C VAL A 291 -11.42 7.10 -2.51
N LEU A 292 -11.02 7.52 -1.32
CA LEU A 292 -10.88 8.91 -0.94
C LEU A 292 -9.43 9.34 -1.17
N ASP A 293 -9.23 10.38 -1.97
CA ASP A 293 -7.91 10.95 -2.29
C ASP A 293 -7.67 12.20 -1.44
N PHE A 294 -6.66 12.17 -0.58
CA PHE A 294 -6.23 13.33 0.23
C PHE A 294 -5.49 14.40 -0.59
N GLY A 295 -5.17 14.12 -1.85
CA GLY A 295 -4.44 15.01 -2.73
C GLY A 295 -2.92 14.79 -2.68
N LYS A 296 -2.19 15.62 -3.44
CA LYS A 296 -0.72 15.55 -3.50
C LYS A 296 -0.05 16.35 -2.37
N SER A 297 -0.70 17.41 -1.91
CA SER A 297 -0.13 18.31 -0.90
C SER A 297 0.14 17.58 0.41
N HIS A 298 1.38 17.63 0.90
CA HIS A 298 1.79 17.00 2.16
C HIS A 298 0.98 17.49 3.37
N VAL A 299 0.44 18.72 3.33
CA VAL A 299 -0.37 19.29 4.41
C VAL A 299 -1.73 18.59 4.56
N ARG A 300 -2.22 17.92 3.51
CA ARG A 300 -3.51 17.22 3.51
C ARG A 300 -3.40 15.72 3.79
N LYS A 301 -2.19 15.16 3.77
CA LYS A 301 -1.92 13.74 3.93
C LYS A 301 -1.87 13.35 5.43
N PRO A 302 -2.25 12.11 5.78
CA PRO A 302 -1.98 11.58 7.12
C PRO A 302 -0.48 11.54 7.42
N ALA A 303 -0.11 11.94 8.64
CA ALA A 303 1.21 11.72 9.19
C ALA A 303 1.34 10.26 9.63
N LEU A 304 2.07 9.45 8.86
CA LEU A 304 2.30 8.05 9.20
C LEU A 304 3.12 7.92 10.49
N ASN A 305 2.69 7.05 11.40
CA ASN A 305 3.34 6.79 12.68
C ASN A 305 2.96 5.40 13.21
N SER A 306 3.26 5.06 14.46
CA SER A 306 2.93 3.76 15.05
C SER A 306 1.42 3.44 15.13
N PHE A 307 0.57 4.47 15.06
CA PHE A 307 -0.89 4.41 15.18
C PHE A 307 -1.61 4.62 13.84
N VAL A 308 -0.92 5.17 12.84
CA VAL A 308 -1.45 5.42 11.49
C VAL A 308 -0.50 4.85 10.45
N LYS A 309 -0.87 3.71 9.84
CA LYS A 309 -0.09 2.98 8.82
C LYS A 309 -1.02 2.37 7.78
N PRO A 310 -0.56 2.17 6.54
CA PRO A 310 -1.41 1.52 5.54
C PRO A 310 -1.56 0.01 5.76
N ILE A 311 -2.67 -0.57 5.29
CA ILE A 311 -2.84 -2.02 5.12
C ILE A 311 -2.38 -2.43 3.72
N CYS A 312 -1.92 -3.67 3.56
CA CYS A 312 -1.68 -4.20 2.23
C CYS A 312 -3.02 -4.50 1.53
N PHE A 313 -3.01 -4.51 0.21
CA PHE A 313 -4.18 -4.76 -0.62
C PHE A 313 -3.72 -5.44 -1.92
N PRO A 314 -4.63 -6.04 -2.72
CA PRO A 314 -4.26 -6.68 -3.99
C PRO A 314 -3.71 -5.66 -5.00
N TYR A 315 -2.40 -5.48 -4.97
CA TYR A 315 -1.66 -4.61 -5.85
C TYR A 315 -0.31 -5.23 -6.15
N HIS A 316 0.10 -5.19 -7.43
CA HIS A 316 1.33 -5.83 -7.90
C HIS A 316 1.46 -7.29 -7.42
N ASN A 317 2.63 -7.66 -6.88
CA ASN A 317 3.02 -9.03 -6.55
C ASN A 317 2.21 -9.65 -5.39
N LEU A 318 1.49 -8.83 -4.61
CA LEU A 318 0.68 -9.34 -3.49
C LEU A 318 -0.64 -9.97 -3.95
N HIS A 319 -1.13 -9.62 -5.15
CA HIS A 319 -2.44 -10.06 -5.65
C HIS A 319 -2.56 -11.60 -5.64
N ASN A 320 -1.58 -12.32 -6.19
CA ASN A 320 -1.64 -13.78 -6.30
C ASN A 320 -1.62 -14.46 -4.92
N VAL A 321 -0.82 -13.96 -3.98
CA VAL A 321 -0.66 -14.54 -2.64
C VAL A 321 -1.96 -14.39 -1.85
N SER A 322 -2.53 -13.18 -1.84
CA SER A 322 -3.75 -12.86 -1.10
C SER A 322 -5.01 -13.43 -1.76
N ALA A 323 -5.05 -13.55 -3.09
CA ALA A 323 -6.11 -14.26 -3.80
C ALA A 323 -6.13 -15.76 -3.47
N THR A 324 -4.95 -16.40 -3.46
CA THR A 324 -4.82 -17.81 -3.07
C THR A 324 -5.32 -18.01 -1.64
N LEU A 325 -4.92 -17.13 -0.72
CA LEU A 325 -5.36 -17.18 0.67
C LEU A 325 -6.90 -17.11 0.82
N LEU A 326 -7.56 -16.20 0.09
CA LEU A 326 -9.02 -16.11 0.10
C LEU A 326 -9.67 -17.39 -0.43
N SER A 327 -9.11 -17.97 -1.50
CA SER A 327 -9.60 -19.21 -2.08
C SER A 327 -9.44 -20.42 -1.15
N ASP A 328 -8.35 -20.45 -0.37
CA ASP A 328 -8.13 -21.47 0.65
C ASP A 328 -9.14 -21.32 1.79
N PHE A 329 -9.43 -20.08 2.21
CA PHE A 329 -10.42 -19.82 3.27
C PHE A 329 -11.82 -20.32 2.90
N LYS A 330 -12.23 -20.19 1.64
CA LYS A 330 -13.53 -20.73 1.15
C LYS A 330 -13.63 -22.25 1.23
N GLN A 331 -12.50 -22.96 1.26
CA GLN A 331 -12.43 -24.43 1.31
C GLN A 331 -12.27 -24.98 2.74
N LEU A 332 -11.87 -24.13 3.68
CA LEU A 332 -11.63 -24.51 5.07
C LEU A 332 -12.94 -24.66 5.85
N LYS A 333 -12.88 -25.42 6.95
CA LYS A 333 -14.03 -25.55 7.85
C LYS A 333 -14.35 -24.17 8.47
N PRO A 334 -15.63 -23.76 8.55
CA PRO A 334 -16.07 -22.49 9.13
C PRO A 334 -15.61 -22.21 10.58
N THR A 335 -15.07 -23.20 11.27
CA THR A 335 -14.59 -23.08 12.65
C THR A 335 -13.17 -22.51 12.76
N LEU A 336 -12.44 -22.31 11.66
CA LEU A 336 -11.01 -21.97 11.70
C LEU A 336 -10.69 -20.46 11.82
N ALA A 337 -11.68 -19.57 11.74
CA ALA A 337 -11.62 -18.12 12.01
C ALA A 337 -10.24 -17.45 11.74
N LEU A 338 -9.83 -17.43 10.47
CA LEU A 338 -8.48 -17.05 10.04
C LEU A 338 -8.30 -15.56 9.68
N GLY A 339 -9.40 -14.83 9.50
CA GLY A 339 -9.38 -13.39 9.28
C GLY A 339 -10.26 -12.66 10.28
N PHE A 340 -10.22 -11.34 10.22
CA PHE A 340 -10.93 -10.48 11.15
C PHE A 340 -11.47 -9.23 10.47
N THR A 341 -12.52 -8.70 11.07
CA THR A 341 -13.09 -7.38 10.81
C THR A 341 -12.86 -6.52 12.05
N ALA A 342 -12.78 -5.21 11.87
CA ALA A 342 -12.68 -4.28 12.99
C ALA A 342 -13.50 -3.02 12.72
N GLY A 343 -14.02 -2.45 13.79
CA GLY A 343 -14.84 -1.25 13.75
C GLY A 343 -15.43 -0.92 15.12
N TRP A 344 -16.12 0.21 15.17
CA TRP A 344 -16.76 0.73 16.39
C TRP A 344 -18.22 0.33 16.49
N GLY A 345 -18.72 -0.45 15.54
CA GLY A 345 -20.04 -1.02 15.54
C GLY A 345 -21.23 -0.15 15.99
N LEU A 346 -22.31 -0.77 16.46
CA LEU A 346 -23.50 -0.10 17.03
C LEU A 346 -23.98 -0.91 18.24
N MET A 347 -24.38 -0.22 19.31
CA MET A 347 -24.93 -0.84 20.52
C MET A 347 -26.35 -1.38 20.30
N PRO A 348 -26.65 -2.65 20.62
CA PRO A 348 -27.99 -3.23 20.51
C PRO A 348 -28.95 -2.77 21.61
N GLU A 349 -28.44 -2.55 22.82
CA GLU A 349 -29.24 -2.42 24.06
C GLU A 349 -29.93 -1.05 24.22
N HIS A 350 -29.64 -0.10 23.34
CA HIS A 350 -30.25 1.21 23.39
C HIS A 350 -30.97 1.42 22.07
N HIS A 351 -32.30 1.57 22.11
CA HIS A 351 -33.13 1.94 20.96
C HIS A 351 -32.64 3.21 20.19
N ARG A 352 -31.59 3.88 20.69
CA ARG A 352 -30.73 4.83 19.99
C ARG A 352 -29.53 4.07 19.40
N GLN A 353 -29.53 3.92 18.08
CA GLN A 353 -28.47 3.31 17.25
C GLN A 353 -27.12 4.07 17.36
N LEU A 354 -26.49 4.06 18.54
CA LEU A 354 -25.22 4.73 18.79
C LEU A 354 -24.06 3.76 18.60
N PRO A 355 -22.94 4.21 18.01
CA PRO A 355 -21.72 3.41 17.96
C PRO A 355 -21.21 3.02 19.34
N TRP A 356 -20.49 1.90 19.39
CA TRP A 356 -19.68 1.62 20.57
C TRP A 356 -18.57 2.66 20.70
N ASP A 357 -18.14 2.88 21.92
CA ASP A 357 -17.05 3.78 22.27
C ASP A 357 -15.72 3.27 21.73
N VAL A 358 -15.30 2.06 22.11
CA VAL A 358 -13.95 1.53 21.85
C VAL A 358 -13.91 0.62 20.61
N LEU A 359 -12.88 0.81 19.77
CA LEU A 359 -12.59 -0.04 18.61
C LEU A 359 -12.47 -1.49 19.03
N SER A 360 -13.16 -2.37 18.31
CA SER A 360 -13.14 -3.81 18.56
C SER A 360 -12.85 -4.59 17.29
N GLN A 361 -12.24 -5.76 17.47
CA GLN A 361 -12.07 -6.73 16.39
C GLN A 361 -12.93 -7.97 16.58
N SER A 362 -13.32 -8.59 15.47
CA SER A 362 -14.06 -9.85 15.42
C SER A 362 -13.36 -10.81 14.47
N ARG A 363 -12.91 -11.96 14.99
CA ARG A 363 -12.37 -13.06 14.16
C ARG A 363 -13.53 -13.85 13.56
N ARG A 364 -13.55 -13.97 12.23
CA ARG A 364 -14.62 -14.66 11.51
C ARG A 364 -14.11 -15.42 10.30
N SER A 365 -14.83 -16.47 9.95
CA SER A 365 -14.49 -17.32 8.81
C SER A 365 -15.23 -16.87 7.56
N VAL A 366 -14.49 -16.81 6.45
CA VAL A 366 -15.08 -16.83 5.11
C VAL A 366 -15.86 -18.14 4.95
N GLN A 367 -17.06 -18.06 4.37
CA GLN A 367 -17.87 -19.22 4.07
C GLN A 367 -17.65 -19.70 2.65
N SER A 368 -17.93 -20.98 2.41
CA SER A 368 -17.93 -21.54 1.06
C SER A 368 -19.00 -20.87 0.18
N ASP A 369 -18.77 -20.82 -1.13
CA ASP A 369 -19.70 -20.25 -2.11
C ASP A 369 -21.11 -20.85 -2.00
N ARG A 370 -21.22 -22.17 -1.79
CA ARG A 370 -22.51 -22.87 -1.57
C ARG A 370 -23.30 -22.38 -0.36
N VAL A 371 -22.62 -21.91 0.69
CA VAL A 371 -23.28 -21.35 1.87
C VAL A 371 -23.74 -19.93 1.56
N CYS A 372 -22.88 -19.12 0.94
CA CYS A 372 -23.24 -17.75 0.57
C CYS A 372 -24.39 -17.71 -0.45
N GLU A 373 -24.41 -18.58 -1.46
CA GLU A 373 -25.51 -18.70 -2.43
C GLU A 373 -26.83 -19.17 -1.81
N ARG A 374 -26.76 -20.00 -0.76
CA ARG A 374 -27.96 -20.44 -0.03
C ARG A 374 -28.57 -19.29 0.77
N LEU A 375 -27.72 -18.48 1.41
CA LEU A 375 -28.13 -17.31 2.18
C LEU A 375 -28.60 -16.17 1.26
N TYR A 376 -27.98 -16.04 0.09
CA TYR A 376 -28.26 -14.99 -0.88
C TYR A 376 -28.43 -15.62 -2.27
N PRO A 377 -29.65 -16.08 -2.61
CA PRO A 377 -29.92 -16.71 -3.90
C PRO A 377 -29.50 -15.83 -5.08
N GLY A 378 -28.72 -16.40 -6.01
CA GLY A 378 -28.20 -15.69 -7.19
C GLY A 378 -27.01 -14.76 -6.92
N LEU A 379 -26.34 -14.90 -5.78
CA LEU A 379 -25.12 -14.17 -5.48
C LEU A 379 -23.99 -14.52 -6.47
N ASP A 380 -23.34 -13.50 -7.01
CA ASP A 380 -22.06 -13.62 -7.74
C ASP A 380 -20.93 -13.84 -6.72
N THR A 381 -20.57 -15.11 -6.48
CA THR A 381 -19.57 -15.53 -5.49
C THR A 381 -18.12 -15.31 -5.93
N ASP A 382 -17.89 -14.89 -7.18
CA ASP A 382 -16.59 -14.42 -7.64
C ASP A 382 -16.37 -12.97 -7.20
N ARG A 383 -17.40 -12.14 -7.33
CA ARG A 383 -17.37 -10.73 -6.93
C ARG A 383 -17.60 -10.52 -5.44
N PHE A 384 -18.32 -11.43 -4.79
CA PHE A 384 -18.67 -11.31 -3.38
C PHE A 384 -18.32 -12.55 -2.58
N PHE A 385 -18.06 -12.37 -1.29
CA PHE A 385 -17.95 -13.47 -0.35
C PHE A 385 -18.62 -13.10 0.96
N CYS A 386 -19.19 -14.09 1.65
CA CYS A 386 -19.83 -13.88 2.94
C CYS A 386 -18.94 -14.38 4.08
N VAL A 387 -18.97 -13.66 5.19
CA VAL A 387 -18.18 -13.91 6.39
C VAL A 387 -19.12 -13.99 7.57
N GLY A 388 -18.97 -15.02 8.39
CA GLY A 388 -19.88 -15.27 9.50
C GLY A 388 -19.87 -16.74 9.89
N ASN A 389 -20.84 -17.15 10.69
CA ASN A 389 -21.14 -18.56 10.96
C ASN A 389 -22.56 -18.70 11.54
N PHE A 390 -22.99 -19.95 11.66
CA PHE A 390 -24.29 -20.33 12.20
C PHE A 390 -24.30 -20.46 13.74
N ILE A 391 -23.13 -20.38 14.40
CA ILE A 391 -22.95 -20.83 15.80
C ILE A 391 -22.44 -19.71 16.73
N GLN A 392 -21.92 -18.59 16.20
CA GLN A 392 -21.47 -17.48 17.04
C GLN A 392 -22.50 -16.36 17.07
N GLU A 393 -22.92 -16.02 18.29
CA GLU A 393 -23.65 -14.81 18.65
C GLU A 393 -22.79 -13.53 18.46
N ILE A 394 -21.68 -13.56 17.72
CA ILE A 394 -20.83 -12.37 17.64
C ILE A 394 -21.53 -11.34 16.73
N GLU A 395 -21.88 -10.22 17.34
CA GLU A 395 -22.42 -9.04 16.70
C GLU A 395 -21.33 -8.40 15.81
N THR A 396 -21.52 -8.49 14.50
CA THR A 396 -20.99 -7.51 13.54
C THR A 396 -21.91 -6.30 13.60
N CYS A 397 -21.51 -5.16 13.06
CA CYS A 397 -22.29 -3.95 13.27
C CYS A 397 -22.45 -3.13 11.98
N ARG A 398 -23.45 -2.24 11.92
CA ARG A 398 -23.62 -1.34 10.77
C ARG A 398 -22.47 -0.34 10.62
N GLY A 399 -21.77 -0.02 11.71
CA GLY A 399 -20.55 0.81 11.71
C GLY A 399 -19.32 0.16 11.05
N ASP A 400 -19.39 -1.13 10.71
CA ASP A 400 -18.33 -1.84 9.99
C ASP A 400 -18.46 -1.72 8.46
N VAL A 401 -19.58 -1.19 7.95
CA VAL A 401 -19.77 -1.00 6.50
C VAL A 401 -18.72 -0.02 6.00
N GLY A 402 -18.06 -0.38 4.90
CA GLY A 402 -16.90 0.30 4.37
C GLY A 402 -15.57 -0.17 4.94
N GLY A 403 -15.56 -0.81 6.12
CA GLY A 403 -14.38 -1.48 6.68
C GLY A 403 -13.92 -2.66 5.83
N VAL A 404 -12.75 -3.22 6.14
CA VAL A 404 -12.15 -4.31 5.35
C VAL A 404 -12.14 -5.64 6.10
N TYR A 405 -12.26 -6.75 5.36
CA TYR A 405 -11.92 -8.07 5.87
C TYR A 405 -10.41 -8.26 5.72
N MET A 406 -9.74 -8.56 6.83
CA MET A 406 -8.29 -8.56 6.94
C MET A 406 -7.79 -9.95 7.28
N ALA A 407 -6.68 -10.35 6.67
CA ALA A 407 -6.00 -11.60 6.97
C ALA A 407 -4.50 -11.40 7.04
N GLU A 408 -3.82 -12.14 7.93
CA GLU A 408 -2.37 -12.20 7.93
C GLU A 408 -1.92 -13.04 6.73
N LEU A 409 -0.98 -12.53 5.96
CA LEU A 409 -0.22 -13.25 4.96
C LEU A 409 0.89 -14.02 5.71
N PRO A 410 0.75 -15.33 5.96
CA PRO A 410 1.56 -16.03 6.96
C PRO A 410 3.07 -15.97 6.68
N TYR A 411 3.43 -15.98 5.39
CA TYR A 411 4.82 -15.95 4.93
C TYR A 411 5.44 -14.55 4.94
N LEU A 412 4.62 -13.49 4.96
CA LEU A 412 5.09 -12.10 4.96
C LEU A 412 4.98 -11.45 6.34
N GLY A 413 4.19 -12.05 7.25
CA GLY A 413 3.89 -11.45 8.55
C GLY A 413 3.23 -10.07 8.44
N ARG A 414 2.46 -9.86 7.36
CA ARG A 414 1.75 -8.62 7.05
C ARG A 414 0.26 -8.89 6.91
N TYR A 415 -0.55 -7.89 7.24
CA TYR A 415 -2.00 -7.95 7.02
C TYR A 415 -2.38 -7.37 5.66
N SER A 416 -3.27 -8.07 4.97
CA SER A 416 -3.87 -7.63 3.71
C SER A 416 -5.38 -7.52 3.83
N ALA A 417 -5.94 -6.47 3.23
CA ALA A 417 -7.36 -6.36 2.93
C ALA A 417 -7.71 -7.33 1.80
N LEU A 418 -8.70 -8.20 2.02
CA LEU A 418 -9.21 -9.15 1.02
C LEU A 418 -10.57 -8.71 0.45
N GLY A 419 -11.34 -7.93 1.21
CA GLY A 419 -12.65 -7.47 0.80
C GLY A 419 -13.09 -6.20 1.52
N VAL A 420 -14.01 -5.44 0.92
CA VAL A 420 -14.69 -4.29 1.54
C VAL A 420 -16.06 -4.73 2.03
N ASN A 421 -16.39 -4.46 3.29
CA ASN A 421 -17.68 -4.75 3.86
C ASN A 421 -18.74 -3.85 3.21
N ILE A 422 -19.67 -4.45 2.47
CA ILE A 422 -20.74 -3.70 1.81
C ILE A 422 -22.08 -3.89 2.52
N ARG A 423 -22.23 -4.93 3.35
CA ARG A 423 -23.47 -5.20 4.07
C ARG A 423 -23.16 -5.97 5.35
N SER A 424 -23.45 -5.35 6.48
CA SER A 424 -23.59 -6.04 7.76
C SER A 424 -25.09 -6.14 8.05
N PHE A 425 -25.66 -7.30 8.40
CA PHE A 425 -27.09 -7.35 8.77
C PHE A 425 -28.03 -8.03 7.80
N ASP A 426 -28.45 -9.27 8.08
CA ASP A 426 -29.88 -9.61 8.07
C ASP A 426 -30.13 -10.49 9.32
N TYR A 427 -30.99 -10.06 10.23
CA TYR A 427 -31.37 -10.85 11.40
C TYR A 427 -32.37 -11.90 10.93
N GLU A 428 -31.87 -12.95 10.27
CA GLU A 428 -32.67 -14.12 9.95
C GLU A 428 -32.36 -15.22 10.96
N ARG A 429 -33.30 -16.14 11.15
CA ARG A 429 -33.31 -17.18 12.21
C ARG A 429 -32.09 -18.12 12.19
N ASP A 430 -31.20 -17.99 11.20
CA ASP A 430 -30.16 -18.95 10.86
C ASP A 430 -28.71 -18.40 11.01
N GLY A 431 -28.47 -17.18 11.51
CA GLY A 431 -27.12 -16.75 11.93
C GLY A 431 -26.69 -15.34 11.49
N HIS A 432 -25.42 -14.99 11.75
CA HIS A 432 -24.89 -13.64 11.53
C HIS A 432 -23.84 -13.61 10.41
N PHE A 433 -24.24 -13.11 9.25
CA PHE A 433 -23.39 -13.00 8.08
C PHE A 433 -23.24 -11.55 7.61
N SER A 434 -22.02 -11.20 7.20
CA SER A 434 -21.69 -9.95 6.53
C SER A 434 -21.20 -10.25 5.11
N MET A 435 -21.51 -9.36 4.17
CA MET A 435 -21.15 -9.47 2.77
C MET A 435 -19.98 -8.56 2.43
N PHE A 436 -19.00 -9.11 1.75
CA PHE A 436 -17.80 -8.40 1.32
C PHE A 436 -17.70 -8.39 -0.20
N LEU A 437 -17.38 -7.23 -0.76
CA LEU A 437 -16.92 -7.09 -2.14
C LEU A 437 -15.47 -7.60 -2.21
N ASN A 438 -15.22 -8.57 -3.08
CA ASN A 438 -13.91 -9.19 -3.30
C ASN A 438 -12.94 -8.22 -3.98
N LEU A 439 -11.89 -7.81 -3.27
CA LEU A 439 -10.87 -6.90 -3.81
C LEU A 439 -9.99 -7.57 -4.89
N HIS A 440 -9.98 -8.91 -4.95
CA HIS A 440 -9.27 -9.68 -5.98
C HIS A 440 -10.07 -9.87 -7.27
N HIS A 441 -11.35 -9.45 -7.30
CA HIS A 441 -12.13 -9.55 -8.52
C HIS A 441 -11.50 -8.64 -9.60
N PRO A 442 -11.28 -9.10 -10.85
CA PRO A 442 -10.51 -8.36 -11.85
C PRO A 442 -11.02 -6.95 -12.15
N GLU A 443 -12.34 -6.75 -12.16
CA GLU A 443 -12.94 -5.42 -12.35
C GLU A 443 -12.58 -4.46 -11.20
N ILE A 444 -12.49 -4.98 -9.97
CA ILE A 444 -12.17 -4.18 -8.79
C ILE A 444 -10.67 -3.94 -8.70
N THR A 445 -9.84 -4.99 -8.84
CA THR A 445 -8.38 -4.85 -8.84
C THR A 445 -7.92 -3.93 -9.97
N GLY A 446 -8.43 -4.11 -11.19
CA GLY A 446 -8.03 -3.27 -12.34
C GLY A 446 -8.42 -1.81 -12.18
N TRP A 447 -9.62 -1.53 -11.63
CA TRP A 447 -10.00 -0.15 -11.27
C TRP A 447 -9.09 0.41 -10.17
N MET A 448 -8.85 -0.34 -9.10
CA MET A 448 -7.97 0.07 -8.02
C MET A 448 -6.56 0.37 -8.53
N GLU A 449 -5.97 -0.45 -9.40
CA GLU A 449 -4.66 -0.20 -10.00
C GLU A 449 -4.64 1.11 -10.80
N SER A 450 -5.70 1.39 -11.57
CA SER A 450 -5.81 2.64 -12.34
C SER A 450 -5.86 3.90 -11.45
N VAL A 451 -6.46 3.80 -10.26
CA VAL A 451 -6.57 4.90 -9.30
C VAL A 451 -5.30 5.02 -8.45
N LEU A 452 -4.78 3.88 -7.99
CA LEU A 452 -3.75 3.75 -6.97
C LEU A 452 -2.33 3.63 -7.51
N GLY A 453 -2.12 3.67 -8.83
CA GLY A 453 -0.79 3.62 -9.49
C GLY A 453 0.24 4.67 -9.04
N ARG A 454 -0.08 5.46 -8.00
CA ARG A 454 0.74 6.48 -7.34
C ARG A 454 0.86 6.30 -5.82
N CYS A 455 0.37 5.20 -5.22
CA CYS A 455 0.49 4.97 -3.77
C CYS A 455 1.94 4.89 -3.27
N ASN A 456 2.92 4.65 -4.16
CA ASN A 456 4.35 4.54 -3.82
C ASN A 456 5.27 5.63 -4.39
N ARG A 457 4.74 6.79 -4.84
CA ARG A 457 5.59 7.96 -5.12
C ARG A 457 5.63 8.91 -3.92
N MET A 458 6.34 8.53 -2.87
CA MET A 458 7.11 9.53 -2.11
C MET A 458 8.40 9.78 -2.89
N GLY A 459 8.28 10.45 -4.04
CA GLY A 459 9.40 11.19 -4.63
C GLY A 459 9.48 12.51 -3.87
N THR A 460 10.67 12.88 -3.44
CA THR A 460 10.95 14.06 -2.64
C THR A 460 10.38 15.32 -3.28
N VAL A 461 10.04 16.32 -2.47
CA VAL A 461 9.65 17.68 -2.91
C VAL A 461 10.61 18.22 -3.99
N GLU A 462 11.88 17.80 -3.95
CA GLU A 462 12.92 18.13 -4.93
C GLU A 462 12.68 17.58 -6.34
N GLU A 463 12.03 16.43 -6.52
CA GLU A 463 11.73 15.89 -7.86
C GLU A 463 10.52 16.61 -8.50
N GLU A 464 9.51 16.98 -7.71
CA GLU A 464 8.39 17.79 -8.21
C GLU A 464 8.82 19.23 -8.51
N GLU A 465 9.73 19.82 -7.73
CA GLU A 465 10.34 21.12 -8.03
C GLU A 465 11.25 21.05 -9.26
N ALA A 466 12.03 19.98 -9.42
CA ALA A 466 12.91 19.81 -10.58
C ALA A 466 12.12 19.57 -11.89
N GLU A 467 11.01 18.82 -11.83
CA GLU A 467 10.17 18.59 -13.00
C GLU A 467 9.33 19.83 -13.36
N ALA A 468 8.82 20.56 -12.37
CA ALA A 468 8.16 21.85 -12.59
C ALA A 468 9.12 22.92 -13.15
N GLU A 469 10.36 22.98 -12.66
CA GLU A 469 11.37 23.91 -13.20
C GLU A 469 11.80 23.51 -14.62
N LYS A 470 11.87 22.21 -14.91
CA LYS A 470 12.15 21.70 -16.27
C LYS A 470 11.02 22.04 -17.25
N GLU A 471 9.77 21.89 -16.84
CA GLU A 471 8.60 22.24 -17.66
C GLU A 471 8.52 23.76 -17.89
N ARG A 472 8.88 24.55 -16.87
CA ARG A 472 8.98 26.01 -16.97
C ARG A 472 10.10 26.46 -17.92
N MET A 473 11.29 25.86 -17.85
CA MET A 473 12.38 26.14 -18.79
C MET A 473 12.03 25.75 -20.24
N GLN A 474 11.31 24.64 -20.44
CA GLN A 474 10.85 24.23 -21.77
C GLN A 474 9.82 25.21 -22.36
N ASN A 475 8.91 25.73 -21.54
CA ASN A 475 7.96 26.76 -21.96
C ASN A 475 8.64 28.09 -22.31
N GLU A 476 9.61 28.53 -21.51
CA GLU A 476 10.40 29.74 -21.82
C GLU A 476 11.22 29.60 -23.10
N GLU A 477 11.80 28.43 -23.38
CA GLU A 477 12.52 28.15 -24.62
C GLU A 477 11.58 28.14 -25.84
N ALA A 478 10.39 27.54 -25.72
CA ALA A 478 9.39 27.54 -26.76
C ALA A 478 8.90 28.96 -27.11
N GLU A 479 8.71 29.82 -26.10
CA GLU A 479 8.29 31.21 -26.29
C GLU A 479 9.39 32.05 -26.97
N ARG A 480 10.66 31.83 -26.61
CA ARG A 480 11.81 32.44 -27.29
C ARG A 480 11.89 32.04 -28.76
N LEU A 481 11.73 30.75 -29.07
CA LEU A 481 11.74 30.27 -30.45
C LEU A 481 10.58 30.85 -31.27
N ALA A 482 9.38 30.96 -30.68
CA ALA A 482 8.23 31.56 -31.33
C ALA A 482 8.47 33.05 -31.65
N THR A 483 9.08 33.78 -30.72
CA THR A 483 9.42 35.20 -30.88
C THR A 483 10.46 35.41 -31.99
N ASP A 484 11.50 34.58 -32.04
CA ASP A 484 12.52 34.65 -33.08
C ASP A 484 11.98 34.30 -34.47
N LYS A 485 11.08 33.31 -34.55
CA LYS A 485 10.39 32.96 -35.80
C LYS A 485 9.52 34.11 -36.30
N ALA A 486 8.79 34.78 -35.40
CA ALA A 486 7.99 35.96 -35.74
C ALA A 486 8.86 37.13 -36.21
N ARG A 487 10.04 37.35 -35.59
CA ARG A 487 11.00 38.39 -36.03
C ARG A 487 11.52 38.11 -37.44
N LYS A 488 11.97 36.89 -37.72
CA LYS A 488 12.47 36.50 -39.05
C LYS A 488 11.41 36.66 -40.14
N GLU A 489 10.14 36.35 -39.83
CA GLU A 489 9.06 36.54 -40.79
C GLU A 489 8.78 38.01 -41.08
N ARG A 490 8.84 38.89 -40.06
CA ARG A 490 8.74 40.35 -40.26
C ARG A 490 9.86 40.90 -41.11
N GLU A 491 11.10 40.45 -40.90
CA GLU A 491 12.26 40.83 -41.72
C GLU A 491 12.10 40.36 -43.16
N ARG A 492 11.58 39.14 -43.38
CA ARG A 492 11.29 38.60 -44.72
C ARG A 492 10.25 39.44 -45.46
N LEU A 493 9.13 39.76 -44.81
CA LEU A 493 8.07 40.59 -45.37
C LEU A 493 8.54 42.00 -45.69
N ALA A 494 9.38 42.60 -44.82
CA ALA A 494 9.98 43.90 -45.07
C ALA A 494 10.91 43.88 -46.29
N ALA A 495 11.77 42.86 -46.43
CA ALA A 495 12.65 42.69 -47.58
C ALA A 495 11.88 42.48 -48.89
N GLU A 496 10.76 41.75 -48.84
CA GLU A 496 9.89 41.53 -50.00
C GLU A 496 9.18 42.83 -50.43
N LYS A 497 8.73 43.64 -49.45
CA LYS A 497 8.16 44.96 -49.71
C LYS A 497 9.16 45.90 -50.38
N VAL A 498 10.40 45.97 -49.89
CA VAL A 498 11.46 46.78 -50.50
C VAL A 498 11.74 46.34 -51.94
N ARG A 499 11.83 45.03 -52.20
CA ARG A 499 12.00 44.51 -53.56
C ARG A 499 10.84 44.87 -54.50
N LYS A 500 9.62 44.92 -53.98
CA LYS A 500 8.44 45.30 -54.76
C LYS A 500 8.46 46.79 -55.11
N GLU A 501 8.75 47.64 -54.13
CA GLU A 501 8.90 49.10 -54.34
C GLU A 501 10.04 49.43 -55.32
N GLU A 502 11.15 48.69 -55.28
CA GLU A 502 12.27 48.86 -56.21
C GLU A 502 11.89 48.45 -57.65
N LYS A 503 11.13 47.36 -57.81
CA LYS A 503 10.59 46.94 -59.11
C LYS A 503 9.59 47.95 -59.68
N GLU A 504 8.72 48.51 -58.84
CA GLU A 504 7.76 49.55 -59.24
C GLU A 504 8.50 50.83 -59.67
N ARG A 505 9.53 51.26 -58.94
CA ARG A 505 10.39 52.41 -59.34
C ARG A 505 11.14 52.19 -60.67
N LEU A 506 11.59 50.95 -60.92
CA LEU A 506 12.24 50.58 -62.18
C LEU A 506 11.26 50.56 -63.36
N ALA A 507 10.01 50.15 -63.12
CA ALA A 507 8.94 50.21 -64.13
C ALA A 507 8.56 51.66 -64.46
N ASP A 508 8.40 52.52 -63.44
CA ASP A 508 8.09 53.95 -63.61
C ASP A 508 9.18 54.71 -64.39
N LYS A 509 10.46 54.35 -64.18
CA LYS A 509 11.58 54.89 -64.96
C LYS A 509 11.58 54.45 -66.41
N LYS A 510 10.99 53.29 -66.71
CA LYS A 510 10.93 52.72 -68.07
C LYS A 510 9.74 53.24 -68.88
N GLU A 511 8.71 53.78 -68.23
CA GLU A 511 7.58 54.46 -68.88
C GLU A 511 7.82 55.96 -69.11
N ARG A 512 8.80 56.57 -68.41
CA ARG A 512 9.14 58.01 -68.54
C ARG A 512 10.36 58.30 -69.44
N GLY A 513 10.97 57.28 -70.03
CA GLY A 513 12.02 57.40 -71.04
C GLY A 513 11.54 56.79 -72.35
#